data_AF-A0A1J3HFD0-F1
#
_entry.id   AF-A0A1J3HFD0-F1
#
_cell.length_a   1.000
_cell.length_b   1.000
_cell.length_c   1.000
_cell.angle_alpha   90.00
_cell.angle_beta   90.00
_cell.angle_gamma   90.00
#
_symmetry.space_group_name_H-M   'P 1'
#
loop_
_entity.id
_entity.type
_entity.pdbx_description
1 polymer ?
#
loop_
_entity_poly.entity_id
_entity_poly.type
_entity_poly.pdbx_seq_one_letter_code
_entity_poly.pdbx_strand_id
1 'polypeptide(L)'
;KGTVVEGTIQQLFEGHHMNYIECINVDYKSTRKESFYDLQLDVKGCKDVYASFDKYVEVERLEGDNKYHAEGHGLQDAKKGVLFIDFPPVLQLQLKRFEYDFMRDTMVKINDRYEF
;
A
#
# COMPACT_ATOMS: atom_id res chain seq x y z
N LYS A 1 2.62 27.10 6.22
CA LYS A 1 1.48 27.33 7.14
C LYS A 1 1.46 28.81 7.51
N GLY A 2 0.30 29.47 7.50
CA GLY A 2 0.14 30.90 7.76
C GLY A 2 0.20 31.83 6.54
N THR A 3 -0.01 31.32 5.32
CA THR A 3 0.00 32.14 4.08
C THR A 3 -1.31 31.97 3.30
N VAL A 4 -1.59 32.88 2.36
CA VAL A 4 -2.80 32.82 1.48
C VAL A 4 -2.86 31.56 0.59
N VAL A 5 -1.74 30.85 0.46
CA VAL A 5 -1.61 29.59 -0.29
C VAL A 5 -1.32 28.41 0.64
N GLU A 6 -1.67 28.52 1.92
CA GLU A 6 -1.62 27.40 2.83
C GLU A 6 -2.58 26.30 2.40
N GLY A 7 -2.15 25.04 2.48
CA GLY A 7 -2.98 23.89 2.10
C GLY A 7 -2.88 23.50 0.63
N THR A 8 -2.22 24.29 -0.23
CA THR A 8 -2.14 23.99 -1.66
C THR A 8 -1.48 22.64 -1.96
N ILE A 9 -0.47 22.24 -1.19
CA ILE A 9 0.19 20.93 -1.37
C ILE A 9 -0.78 19.79 -1.04
N GLN A 10 -1.50 19.89 0.08
CA GLN A 10 -2.54 18.93 0.44
C GLN A 10 -3.60 18.84 -0.66
N GLN A 11 -4.12 19.98 -1.11
CA GLN A 11 -5.18 20.04 -2.12
C GLN A 11 -4.77 19.41 -3.46
N LEU A 12 -3.50 19.51 -3.84
CA LEU A 12 -3.01 19.02 -5.12
C LEU A 12 -2.56 17.56 -5.08
N PHE A 13 -1.98 17.11 -3.97
CA PHE A 13 -1.24 15.83 -3.91
C PHE A 13 -1.77 14.86 -2.86
N GLU A 14 -2.57 15.29 -1.88
CA GLU A 14 -3.08 14.40 -0.83
C GLU A 14 -4.30 13.61 -1.32
N GLY A 15 -4.15 12.28 -1.39
CA GLY A 15 -5.26 11.34 -1.51
C GLY A 15 -5.43 10.52 -0.24
N HIS A 16 -6.43 9.65 -0.22
CA HIS A 16 -6.69 8.80 0.95
C HIS A 16 -7.00 7.35 0.57
N HIS A 17 -6.55 6.44 1.42
CA HIS A 17 -6.92 5.03 1.40
C HIS A 17 -7.34 4.56 2.79
N MET A 18 -8.04 3.44 2.81
CA MET A 18 -8.41 2.71 4.02
C MET A 18 -7.65 1.40 4.05
N ASN A 19 -6.76 1.26 5.04
CA ASN A 19 -6.25 -0.05 5.40
C ASN A 19 -7.29 -0.77 6.25
N TYR A 20 -7.51 -2.04 5.99
CA TYR A 20 -8.36 -2.87 6.82
C TYR A 20 -7.67 -4.17 7.17
N ILE A 21 -8.00 -4.69 8.36
CA ILE A 21 -7.64 -6.01 8.83
C ILE A 21 -8.91 -6.66 9.37
N GLU A 22 -9.24 -7.83 8.86
CA GLU A 22 -10.42 -8.61 9.22
C GLU A 22 -9.98 -10.00 9.68
N CYS A 23 -10.25 -10.34 10.94
CA CYS A 23 -9.94 -11.66 11.47
C CYS A 23 -10.84 -12.73 10.83
N ILE A 24 -10.28 -13.92 10.60
CA ILE A 24 -11.01 -15.01 9.92
C ILE A 24 -11.85 -15.81 10.92
N ASN A 25 -11.32 -16.05 12.13
CA ASN A 25 -11.89 -16.96 13.11
C ASN A 25 -12.65 -16.27 14.26
N VAL A 26 -12.57 -14.94 14.31
CA VAL A 26 -13.24 -14.12 15.34
C VAL A 26 -13.87 -12.90 14.68
N ASP A 27 -14.97 -12.42 15.24
CA ASP A 27 -15.65 -11.21 14.77
C ASP A 27 -14.91 -9.96 15.24
N TYR A 28 -13.75 -9.72 14.62
CA TYR A 28 -12.90 -8.57 14.88
C TYR A 28 -12.45 -7.95 13.55
N LYS A 29 -12.66 -6.64 13.43
CA LYS A 29 -12.24 -5.86 12.28
C LYS A 29 -11.62 -4.55 12.73
N SER A 30 -10.46 -4.23 12.16
CA SER A 30 -9.79 -2.95 12.33
C SER A 30 -9.73 -2.24 10.99
N THR A 31 -10.04 -0.94 10.98
CA THR A 31 -9.94 -0.09 9.78
C THR A 31 -9.25 1.21 10.14
N ARG A 32 -8.34 1.67 9.27
CA ARG A 32 -7.62 2.92 9.45
C ARG A 32 -7.59 3.68 8.14
N LYS A 33 -8.13 4.90 8.17
CA LYS A 33 -7.96 5.87 7.09
C LYS A 33 -6.57 6.49 7.20
N GLU A 34 -5.85 6.51 6.09
CA GLU A 34 -4.53 7.13 5.97
C GLU A 34 -4.51 8.02 4.73
N SER A 35 -3.66 9.06 4.76
CA SER A 35 -3.41 9.90 3.60
C SER A 35 -2.09 9.51 2.92
N PHE A 36 -2.02 9.76 1.62
CA PHE A 36 -0.84 9.53 0.80
C PHE A 36 -0.57 10.73 -0.11
N TYR A 37 0.70 10.96 -0.45
CA TYR A 37 1.13 11.98 -1.42
C TYR A 37 1.70 11.35 -2.70
N ASP A 38 2.14 10.10 -2.59
CA ASP A 38 2.58 9.27 -3.70
C ASP A 38 2.14 7.80 -3.46
N LEU A 39 2.08 7.04 -4.54
CA LEU A 39 1.86 5.60 -4.48
C LEU A 39 3.08 4.87 -5.02
N GLN A 40 3.61 3.96 -4.20
CA GLN A 40 4.75 3.14 -4.59
C GLN A 40 4.29 1.82 -5.21
N LEU A 41 4.36 1.75 -6.53
CA LEU A 41 3.87 0.62 -7.31
C LEU A 41 4.97 -0.41 -7.56
N ASP A 42 4.66 -1.67 -7.29
CA ASP A 42 5.56 -2.79 -7.60
C ASP A 42 5.70 -2.94 -9.12
N VAL A 43 6.94 -3.01 -9.60
CA VAL A 43 7.22 -3.30 -11.02
C VAL A 43 7.46 -4.78 -11.25
N LYS A 44 8.17 -5.43 -10.33
CA LYS A 44 8.50 -6.84 -10.45
C LYS A 44 7.23 -7.70 -10.38
N GLY A 45 7.03 -8.52 -11.41
CA GLY A 45 5.84 -9.35 -11.57
C GLY A 45 4.61 -8.61 -12.11
N CYS A 46 4.72 -7.32 -12.42
CA CYS A 46 3.65 -6.52 -13.00
C CYS A 46 4.03 -6.11 -14.43
N LYS A 47 3.13 -6.35 -15.39
CA LYS A 47 3.35 -6.00 -16.81
C LYS A 47 3.07 -4.52 -17.10
N ASP A 48 2.18 -3.91 -16.35
CA ASP A 48 1.67 -2.56 -16.58
C ASP A 48 1.18 -1.91 -15.27
N VAL A 49 0.85 -0.62 -15.35
CA VAL A 49 0.35 0.17 -14.22
C VAL A 49 -0.93 -0.40 -13.60
N TYR A 50 -1.81 -0.98 -14.41
CA TYR A 50 -3.07 -1.55 -13.92
C TYR A 50 -2.81 -2.80 -13.07
N ALA A 51 -1.94 -3.70 -13.54
CA ALA A 51 -1.52 -4.87 -12.77
C ALA A 51 -0.87 -4.48 -11.42
N SER A 52 -0.14 -3.37 -11.37
CA SER A 52 0.42 -2.88 -10.11
C SER A 52 -0.63 -2.29 -9.17
N PHE A 53 -1.67 -1.65 -9.68
CA PHE A 53 -2.82 -1.23 -8.85
C PHE A 53 -3.62 -2.43 -8.34
N ASP A 54 -3.86 -3.44 -9.18
CA ASP A 54 -4.51 -4.69 -8.77
C ASP A 54 -3.73 -5.36 -7.65
N LYS A 55 -2.40 -5.43 -7.79
CA LYS A 55 -1.50 -5.95 -6.75
C LYS A 55 -1.50 -5.08 -5.50
N TYR A 56 -1.59 -3.76 -5.64
CA TYR A 56 -1.61 -2.83 -4.50
C TYR A 56 -2.82 -3.05 -3.60
N VAL A 57 -3.97 -3.38 -4.17
CA VAL A 57 -5.22 -3.66 -3.43
C VAL A 57 -5.43 -5.15 -3.14
N GLU A 58 -4.49 -6.01 -3.51
CA GLU A 58 -4.55 -7.45 -3.29
C GLU A 58 -4.64 -7.75 -1.79
N VAL A 59 -5.50 -8.71 -1.43
CA VAL A 59 -5.69 -9.09 -0.03
C VAL A 59 -4.57 -10.01 0.41
N GLU A 60 -3.78 -9.55 1.37
CA GLU A 60 -2.74 -10.31 2.04
C GLU A 60 -3.35 -11.17 3.17
N ARG A 61 -2.95 -12.44 3.25
CA ARG A 61 -3.29 -13.30 4.39
C ARG A 61 -2.21 -13.24 5.45
N LEU A 62 -2.61 -12.91 6.67
CA LEU A 62 -1.79 -12.90 7.87
C LEU A 62 -1.99 -14.23 8.58
N GLU A 63 -1.06 -15.17 8.40
CA GLU A 63 -1.11 -16.54 8.94
C GLU A 63 0.28 -17.02 9.37
N GLY A 64 0.34 -18.17 10.06
CA GLY A 64 1.60 -18.74 10.55
C GLY A 64 2.31 -17.81 11.55
N ASP A 65 3.57 -17.49 11.27
CA ASP A 65 4.38 -16.58 12.11
C ASP A 65 3.96 -15.10 11.94
N ASN A 66 3.18 -14.77 10.89
CA ASN A 66 2.71 -13.42 10.57
C ASN A 66 1.28 -13.13 11.04
N LYS A 67 0.77 -13.87 12.04
CA LYS A 67 -0.58 -13.66 12.60
C LYS A 67 -0.77 -12.24 13.13
N TYR A 68 -1.99 -11.74 13.01
CA TYR A 68 -2.37 -10.42 13.53
C TYR A 68 -2.68 -10.48 15.02
N HIS A 69 -2.18 -9.53 15.81
CA HIS A 69 -2.54 -9.41 17.22
C HIS A 69 -3.83 -8.60 17.37
N ALA A 70 -4.97 -9.30 17.44
CA ALA A 70 -6.27 -8.70 17.65
C ALA A 70 -6.50 -8.37 19.13
N GLU A 71 -6.90 -7.14 19.40
CA GLU A 71 -7.19 -6.67 20.75
C GLU A 71 -8.29 -7.54 21.40
N GLY A 72 -8.01 -8.08 22.59
CA GLY A 72 -8.93 -8.98 23.29
C GLY A 72 -8.98 -10.42 22.75
N HIS A 73 -8.34 -10.73 21.62
CA HIS A 73 -8.38 -12.05 20.97
C HIS A 73 -7.00 -12.69 20.73
N GLY A 74 -5.89 -11.98 21.00
CA GLY A 74 -4.54 -12.50 20.83
C GLY A 74 -4.15 -12.65 19.36
N LEU A 75 -3.25 -13.59 19.06
CA LEU A 75 -2.79 -13.84 17.68
C LEU A 75 -3.86 -14.59 16.87
N GLN A 76 -4.28 -14.00 15.76
CA GLN A 76 -5.34 -14.50 14.90
C GLN A 76 -4.92 -14.51 13.43
N ASP A 77 -5.45 -15.48 12.68
CA ASP A 77 -5.35 -15.44 11.23
C ASP A 77 -6.29 -14.34 10.72
N ALA A 78 -5.79 -13.50 9.82
CA ALA A 78 -6.52 -12.33 9.34
C ALA A 78 -6.28 -12.06 7.86
N LYS A 79 -7.18 -11.29 7.26
CA LYS A 79 -7.03 -10.72 5.92
C LYS A 79 -6.72 -9.24 6.06
N LYS A 80 -5.66 -8.80 5.40
CA LYS A 80 -5.27 -7.40 5.33
C LYS A 80 -5.40 -6.90 3.90
N GLY A 81 -5.92 -5.70 3.72
CA GLY A 81 -6.01 -5.10 2.40
C GLY A 81 -6.10 -3.58 2.47
N VAL A 82 -6.07 -2.99 1.27
CA VAL A 82 -6.14 -1.54 1.08
C VAL A 82 -7.27 -1.22 0.11
N LEU A 83 -8.04 -0.17 0.41
CA LEU A 83 -9.09 0.35 -0.45
C LEU A 83 -8.84 1.85 -0.68
N PHE A 84 -8.73 2.28 -1.93
CA PHE A 84 -8.66 3.70 -2.24
C PHE A 84 -10.00 4.37 -1.97
N ILE A 85 -9.98 5.50 -1.25
CA ILE A 85 -11.16 6.31 -0.95
C ILE A 85 -11.28 7.41 -2.00
N ASP A 86 -10.19 8.14 -2.22
CA ASP A 86 -10.11 9.24 -3.16
C ASP A 86 -8.68 9.40 -3.67
N PHE A 87 -8.56 9.94 -4.88
CA PHE A 87 -7.28 10.26 -5.52
C PHE A 87 -7.10 11.78 -5.61
N PRO A 88 -5.86 12.27 -5.48
CA PRO A 88 -5.57 13.69 -5.60
C PRO A 88 -5.67 14.17 -7.07
N PRO A 89 -5.83 15.47 -7.31
CA PRO A 89 -5.76 16.05 -8.65
C PRO A 89 -4.44 15.76 -9.39
N VAL A 90 -3.33 15.68 -8.65
CA VAL A 90 -2.01 15.30 -9.17
C VAL A 90 -1.55 14.03 -8.47
N LEU A 91 -1.67 12.90 -9.18
CA LEU A 91 -1.27 11.60 -8.67
C LEU A 91 0.21 11.31 -9.01
N GLN A 92 1.04 11.18 -7.98
CA GLN A 92 2.44 10.81 -8.14
C GLN A 92 2.62 9.29 -7.96
N LEU A 93 3.10 8.62 -9.02
CA LEU A 93 3.37 7.18 -9.00
C LEU A 93 4.88 6.93 -8.97
N GLN A 94 5.37 6.33 -7.89
CA GLN A 94 6.75 5.89 -7.78
C GLN A 94 6.84 4.41 -8.16
N LEU A 95 7.48 4.13 -9.31
CA LEU A 95 7.76 2.76 -9.72
C LEU A 95 8.91 2.18 -8.89
N LYS A 96 8.65 1.15 -8.08
CA LYS A 96 9.63 0.42 -7.29
C LYS A 96 10.53 -0.43 -8.19
N ARG A 97 11.47 0.22 -8.86
CA ARG A 97 12.48 -0.41 -9.74
C ARG A 97 13.77 -0.79 -9.02
N PHE A 98 13.79 -0.73 -7.70
CA PHE A 98 14.94 -1.10 -6.90
C PHE A 98 14.47 -2.00 -5.77
N GLU A 99 15.07 -3.18 -5.67
CA GLU A 99 14.83 -4.12 -4.59
C GLU A 99 16.18 -4.56 -4.00
N TYR A 100 16.15 -5.00 -2.75
CA TYR A 100 17.34 -5.52 -2.08
C TYR A 100 17.47 -7.02 -2.37
N ASP A 101 18.61 -7.43 -2.92
CA ASP A 101 18.95 -8.84 -3.16
C ASP A 101 19.73 -9.38 -1.96
N PHE A 102 19.06 -10.20 -1.14
CA PHE A 102 19.63 -10.81 0.05
C PHE A 102 20.80 -11.76 -0.23
N MET A 103 20.85 -12.38 -1.42
CA MET A 103 21.94 -13.30 -1.78
C MET A 103 23.21 -12.56 -2.14
N ARG A 104 23.07 -11.33 -2.65
CA ARG A 104 24.18 -10.48 -3.12
C ARG A 104 24.51 -9.31 -2.20
N ASP A 105 23.72 -9.13 -1.14
CA ASP A 105 23.83 -8.01 -0.18
C ASP A 105 23.91 -6.65 -0.90
N THR A 106 23.02 -6.42 -1.86
CA THR A 106 23.05 -5.20 -2.68
C THR A 106 21.69 -4.79 -3.22
N MET A 107 21.54 -3.50 -3.56
CA MET A 107 20.36 -2.99 -4.25
C MET A 107 20.47 -3.29 -5.74
N VAL A 108 19.50 -4.01 -6.29
CA VAL A 108 19.43 -4.36 -7.72
C VAL A 108 18.34 -3.57 -8.41
N LYS A 109 18.63 -3.12 -9.63
CA LYS A 109 17.65 -2.42 -10.48
C LYS A 109 16.82 -3.42 -11.28
N ILE A 110 15.50 -3.29 -11.20
CA ILE A 110 14.51 -4.03 -12.00
C ILE A 110 14.37 -3.34 -13.36
N ASN A 111 14.90 -3.99 -14.39
CA ASN A 111 14.89 -3.50 -15.77
C ASN A 111 13.79 -4.14 -16.64
N ASP A 112 12.86 -4.87 -16.01
CA ASP A 112 11.75 -5.51 -16.71
C ASP A 112 10.90 -4.47 -17.47
N ARG A 113 10.38 -4.91 -18.62
CA ARG A 113 9.42 -4.13 -19.41
C ARG A 113 8.18 -3.88 -18.56
N TYR A 114 7.72 -2.64 -18.57
CA TYR A 114 6.56 -2.19 -17.80
C TYR A 114 5.89 -1.05 -18.56
N GLU A 115 4.59 -1.16 -18.77
CA GLU A 115 3.78 -0.20 -19.52
C GLU A 115 2.97 0.71 -18.59
N PHE A 116 2.70 1.94 -19.02
CA PHE A 116 1.96 2.94 -18.27
C PHE A 116 1.04 3.73 -19.20
#